data_AF-A0A358D5K7-F1
#
_entry.id   AF-A0A358D5K7-F1
#
_cell.length_a   1.000
_cell.length_b   1.000
_cell.length_c   1.000
_cell.angle_alpha   90.00
_cell.angle_beta   90.00
_cell.angle_gamma   90.00
#
_symmetry.space_group_name_H-M   'P 1'
#
loop_
_entity.id
_entity.type
_entity.pdbx_description
1 polymer ?
#
loop_
_entity_poly.entity_id
_entity_poly.type
_entity_poly.pdbx_seq_one_letter_code
_entity_poly.pdbx_strand_id
1 'polypeptide(L)'
;LYAAEHGGTFPSAANFEDELLLYSNASGGTSATKTGAFIYGPYLRAVPALPVGTKQGNSGVAAADGAGVGWIYDEDTGAITANCADSELSGSGRQWNEY
;
A
#
# COMPACT_ATOMS: atom_id res chain seq x y z
N LEU A 1 -11.65 1.78 3.07
CA LEU A 1 -12.10 2.92 3.91
C LEU A 1 -11.63 4.24 3.30
N TYR A 2 -10.34 4.40 2.99
CA TYR A 2 -9.79 5.59 2.30
C TYR A 2 -10.67 6.09 1.14
N ALA A 3 -10.92 5.25 0.13
CA ALA A 3 -11.68 5.65 -1.05
C ALA A 3 -13.11 6.12 -0.74
N ALA A 4 -13.75 5.60 0.31
CA ALA A 4 -15.08 6.05 0.71
C ALA A 4 -15.05 7.49 1.27
N GLU A 5 -13.96 7.89 1.89
CA GLU A 5 -13.78 9.22 2.52
C GLU A 5 -13.17 10.25 1.57
N HIS A 6 -12.61 9.81 0.43
CA HIS A 6 -11.93 10.64 -0.57
C HIS A 6 -12.63 10.61 -1.94
N GLY A 7 -13.97 10.51 -1.95
CA GLY A 7 -14.73 10.64 -3.19
C GLY A 7 -14.49 9.56 -4.24
N GLY A 8 -14.11 8.36 -3.81
CA GLY A 8 -13.82 7.21 -4.68
C GLY A 8 -12.38 7.13 -5.16
N THR A 9 -11.50 8.07 -4.79
CA THR A 9 -10.08 8.01 -5.18
C THR A 9 -9.30 7.09 -4.25
N PHE A 10 -8.38 6.34 -4.81
CA PHE A 10 -7.41 5.57 -4.03
C PHE A 10 -6.18 6.42 -3.69
N PRO A 11 -5.34 5.99 -2.73
CA PRO A 11 -4.05 6.62 -2.50
C PRO A 11 -3.23 6.70 -3.79
N SER A 12 -2.44 7.76 -3.94
CA SER A 12 -1.43 7.83 -4.98
C SER A 12 -0.27 6.91 -4.64
N ALA A 13 0.38 6.28 -5.63
CA ALA A 13 1.58 5.48 -5.41
C ALA A 13 2.70 6.32 -4.80
N ALA A 14 2.78 7.61 -5.13
CA ALA A 14 3.77 8.53 -4.61
C ALA A 14 3.59 8.88 -3.12
N ASN A 15 2.36 8.91 -2.61
CA ASN A 15 2.06 9.28 -1.22
C ASN A 15 1.37 8.14 -0.44
N PHE A 16 1.43 6.90 -0.95
CA PHE A 16 0.71 5.75 -0.41
C PHE A 16 0.89 5.58 1.10
N GLU A 17 2.15 5.65 1.56
CA GLU A 17 2.47 5.50 2.98
C GLU A 17 1.87 6.63 3.81
N ASP A 18 2.03 7.89 3.40
CA ASP A 18 1.49 9.03 4.13
C ASP A 18 -0.04 9.00 4.17
N GLU A 19 -0.69 8.70 3.05
CA GLU A 19 -2.15 8.66 2.92
C GLU A 19 -2.78 7.52 3.74
N LEU A 20 -2.03 6.45 4.03
CA LEU A 20 -2.50 5.33 4.85
C LEU A 20 -2.04 5.37 6.31
N LEU A 21 -0.90 5.96 6.61
CA LEU A 21 -0.29 5.98 7.96
C LEU A 21 -0.51 7.28 8.71
N LEU A 22 -0.85 8.37 8.03
CA LEU A 22 -1.14 9.67 8.65
C LEU A 22 -2.64 9.99 8.62
N TYR A 23 -3.01 11.12 9.21
CA TYR A 23 -4.37 11.66 9.07
C TYR A 23 -4.51 12.38 7.74
N SER A 24 -5.67 12.30 7.11
CA SER A 24 -5.93 13.00 5.84
C SER A 24 -7.18 13.89 5.88
N ASN A 25 -7.25 14.79 4.90
CA ASN A 25 -8.43 15.60 4.59
C ASN A 25 -9.14 15.02 3.36
N ALA A 26 -10.34 15.52 3.03
CA ALA A 26 -11.14 15.00 1.91
C ALA A 26 -10.46 15.09 0.53
N SER A 27 -9.39 15.88 0.39
CA SER A 27 -8.62 16.07 -0.84
C SER A 27 -7.31 15.28 -0.87
N GLY A 28 -7.06 14.40 0.11
CA GLY A 28 -5.88 13.53 0.19
C GLY A 28 -4.63 14.21 0.78
N GLY A 29 -4.73 15.47 1.21
CA GLY A 29 -3.63 16.08 1.96
C GLY A 29 -3.46 15.40 3.31
N THR A 30 -2.21 15.21 3.77
CA THR A 30 -1.89 14.44 4.98
C THR A 30 -1.34 15.31 6.13
N SER A 31 -1.45 14.80 7.35
CA SER A 31 -0.95 15.41 8.57
C SER A 31 -0.60 14.35 9.61
N ALA A 32 0.58 14.48 10.23
CA ALA A 32 1.00 13.60 11.33
C ALA A 32 0.13 13.74 12.60
N THR A 33 -0.65 14.81 12.71
CA THR A 33 -1.54 15.04 13.85
C THR A 33 -2.98 15.23 13.39
N LYS A 34 -3.92 14.69 14.17
CA LYS A 34 -5.34 14.89 13.92
C LYS A 34 -5.72 16.34 14.22
N THR A 35 -6.41 16.98 13.28
CA THR A 35 -6.93 18.34 13.45
C THR A 35 -8.36 18.43 12.94
N GLY A 36 -9.00 19.59 13.03
CA GLY A 36 -10.31 19.81 12.42
C GLY A 36 -10.32 19.71 10.89
N ALA A 37 -9.16 19.89 10.23
CA ALA A 37 -9.03 19.78 8.78
C ALA A 37 -8.58 18.38 8.33
N PHE A 38 -7.83 17.65 9.16
CA PHE A 38 -7.30 16.31 8.88
C PHE A 38 -7.94 15.32 9.86
N ILE A 39 -9.12 14.84 9.51
CA ILE A 39 -10.00 14.07 10.41
C ILE A 39 -10.04 12.57 10.10
N TYR A 40 -9.64 12.18 8.88
CA TYR A 40 -9.70 10.82 8.38
C TYR A 40 -8.40 10.07 8.67
N GLY A 41 -8.46 8.74 8.71
CA GLY A 41 -7.32 7.88 9.02
C GLY A 41 -6.78 8.04 10.47
N PRO A 42 -5.56 7.53 10.73
CA PRO A 42 -4.79 6.65 9.84
C PRO A 42 -5.51 5.31 9.62
N TYR A 43 -5.25 4.69 8.47
CA TYR A 43 -5.92 3.45 8.04
C TYR A 43 -5.07 2.21 8.31
N LEU A 44 -3.75 2.40 8.37
CA LEU A 44 -2.78 1.38 8.75
C LEU A 44 -1.95 1.87 9.96
N ARG A 45 -1.42 0.92 10.72
CA ARG A 45 -0.46 1.21 11.80
C ARG A 45 0.99 1.25 11.30
N ALA A 46 1.28 0.42 10.30
CA ALA A 46 2.54 0.33 9.58
C ALA A 46 2.27 -0.46 8.30
N VAL A 47 3.10 -0.27 7.26
CA VAL A 47 3.10 -1.18 6.11
C VAL A 47 3.75 -2.50 6.54
N PRO A 48 3.09 -3.66 6.36
CA PRO A 48 3.69 -4.94 6.72
C PRO A 48 4.89 -5.24 5.82
N ALA A 49 5.92 -5.87 6.38
CA ALA A 49 6.97 -6.47 5.57
C ALA A 49 6.40 -7.66 4.77
N LEU A 50 6.85 -7.84 3.53
CA LEU A 50 6.49 -8.98 2.71
C LEU A 50 6.93 -10.28 3.41
N PRO A 51 6.04 -11.25 3.64
CA PRO A 51 6.37 -12.44 4.42
C PRO A 51 7.00 -13.57 3.61
N VAL A 52 6.99 -13.48 2.27
CA VAL A 52 7.38 -14.56 1.35
C VAL A 52 8.25 -14.04 0.21
N GLY A 53 8.84 -14.98 -0.54
CA GLY A 53 9.64 -14.70 -1.73
C GLY A 53 11.01 -14.07 -1.44
N THR A 54 11.73 -13.76 -2.50
CA THR A 54 13.08 -13.21 -2.48
C THR A 54 13.16 -11.81 -1.90
N LYS A 55 12.03 -11.09 -1.89
CA LYS A 55 11.87 -9.75 -1.31
C LYS A 55 11.28 -9.80 0.11
N GLN A 56 11.26 -10.97 0.74
CA GLN A 56 10.83 -11.12 2.12
C GLN A 56 11.55 -10.12 3.04
N GLY A 57 10.81 -9.50 3.95
CA GLY A 57 11.33 -8.50 4.88
C GLY A 57 11.25 -7.06 4.37
N ASN A 58 11.09 -6.84 3.07
CA ASN A 58 10.87 -5.51 2.51
C ASN A 58 9.44 -5.02 2.77
N SER A 59 9.27 -3.76 3.14
CA SER A 59 7.95 -3.16 3.40
C SER A 59 7.60 -2.02 2.45
N GLY A 60 8.48 -1.61 1.54
CA GLY A 60 8.20 -0.52 0.62
C GLY A 60 7.05 -0.85 -0.34
N VAL A 61 6.28 0.17 -0.70
CA VAL A 61 5.18 0.08 -1.66
C VAL A 61 5.49 0.98 -2.85
N ALA A 62 5.34 0.46 -4.07
CA ALA A 62 5.54 1.23 -5.28
C ALA A 62 4.71 0.68 -6.44
N ALA A 63 4.52 1.48 -7.49
CA ALA A 63 3.85 1.04 -8.73
C ALA A 63 4.70 0.09 -9.59
N ALA A 64 6.00 -0.01 -9.32
CA ALA A 64 6.94 -0.83 -10.06
C ALA A 64 8.01 -1.42 -9.15
N ASP A 65 8.70 -2.44 -9.66
CA ASP A 65 9.75 -3.11 -8.90
C ASP A 65 10.93 -2.18 -8.57
N GLY A 66 11.49 -2.32 -7.36
CA GLY A 66 12.61 -1.54 -6.88
C GLY A 66 13.29 -2.10 -5.63
N ALA A 67 14.40 -1.47 -5.23
CA ALA A 67 15.09 -1.81 -4.00
C ALA A 67 14.21 -1.49 -2.78
N GLY A 68 14.05 -2.45 -1.86
CA GLY A 68 13.23 -2.28 -0.66
C GLY A 68 11.71 -2.35 -0.89
N VAL A 69 11.24 -2.58 -2.12
CA VAL A 69 9.82 -2.71 -2.44
C VAL A 69 9.36 -4.14 -2.17
N GLY A 70 8.44 -4.31 -1.21
CA GLY A 70 7.80 -5.58 -0.91
C GLY A 70 6.44 -5.74 -1.58
N TRP A 71 5.78 -4.63 -1.95
CA TRP A 71 4.42 -4.64 -2.48
C TRP A 71 4.31 -3.80 -3.75
N ILE A 72 3.65 -4.36 -4.76
CA ILE A 72 3.28 -3.64 -5.97
C ILE A 72 1.87 -3.09 -5.80
N TYR A 73 1.71 -1.80 -6.07
CA TYR A 73 0.45 -1.10 -5.88
C TYR A 73 -0.03 -0.45 -7.19
N ASP A 74 -1.29 -0.67 -7.52
CA ASP A 74 -1.97 -0.03 -8.64
C ASP A 74 -2.92 1.05 -8.11
N GLU A 75 -2.58 2.32 -8.37
CA GLU A 75 -3.34 3.48 -7.92
C GLU A 75 -4.67 3.67 -8.66
N ASP A 76 -4.82 3.12 -9.87
CA ASP A 76 -6.06 3.20 -10.65
C ASP A 76 -7.13 2.25 -10.08
N THR A 77 -6.71 1.08 -9.59
CA THR A 77 -7.62 0.05 -9.08
C THR A 77 -7.63 -0.09 -7.56
N GLY A 78 -6.62 0.43 -6.87
CA GLY A 78 -6.40 0.22 -5.44
C GLY A 78 -5.88 -1.17 -5.10
N ALA A 79 -5.53 -1.99 -6.10
CA ALA A 79 -5.02 -3.34 -5.89
C ALA A 79 -3.58 -3.31 -5.36
N ILE A 80 -3.27 -4.23 -4.45
CA ILE A 80 -1.93 -4.44 -3.91
C ILE A 80 -1.58 -5.92 -4.02
N THR A 81 -0.41 -6.23 -4.57
CA THR A 81 0.06 -7.59 -4.78
C THR A 81 1.46 -7.77 -4.20
N ALA A 82 1.80 -9.02 -3.86
CA ALA A 82 3.13 -9.36 -3.42
C ALA A 82 4.14 -9.12 -4.55
N ASN A 83 5.25 -8.46 -4.24
CA ASN A 83 6.35 -8.27 -5.19
C ASN A 83 7.19 -9.55 -5.27
N CYS A 84 6.65 -10.55 -5.97
CA CYS A 84 7.27 -11.84 -6.22
C CYS A 84 7.31 -12.11 -7.73
N ALA A 85 8.34 -12.79 -8.20
CA ALA A 85 8.39 -13.27 -9.58
C ALA A 85 7.45 -14.48 -9.77
N ASP A 86 7.02 -14.73 -11.00
CA ASP A 86 6.15 -15.87 -11.39
C ASP A 86 6.73 -17.25 -11.00
N SER A 87 8.06 -17.34 -10.88
CA SER A 87 8.74 -18.55 -10.42
C SER A 87 8.63 -18.80 -8.92
N GLU A 88 8.15 -17.83 -8.16
CA GLU A 88 8.04 -17.91 -6.70
C GLU A 88 6.64 -18.40 -6.33
N LEU A 89 6.58 -19.69 -6.02
CA LEU A 89 5.33 -20.41 -5.82
C LEU A 89 5.06 -20.68 -4.33
N SER A 90 3.78 -20.75 -4.00
CA SER A 90 3.31 -21.24 -2.72
C SER A 90 3.44 -22.76 -2.59
N GLY A 91 3.18 -23.28 -1.39
CA GLY A 91 3.15 -24.73 -1.16
C GLY A 91 2.11 -25.47 -2.01
N SER A 92 1.14 -24.78 -2.61
CA SER A 92 0.16 -25.33 -3.55
C SER A 92 0.53 -25.13 -5.03
N GLY A 93 1.70 -24.56 -5.33
CA GLY A 93 2.16 -24.28 -6.69
C GLY A 93 1.55 -23.04 -7.35
N ARG A 94 0.82 -22.20 -6.61
CA ARG A 94 0.28 -20.92 -7.12
C ARG A 94 1.31 -19.82 -6.94
N GLN A 95 1.42 -18.91 -7.90
CA GLN A 95 2.37 -17.81 -7.85
C GLN A 95 2.01 -16.83 -6.73
N TRP A 96 2.99 -16.35 -5.97
CA TRP A 96 2.73 -15.45 -4.84
C TRP A 96 2.16 -14.09 -5.26
N ASN A 97 2.48 -13.62 -6.47
CA ASN A 97 2.01 -12.35 -7.04
C ASN A 97 0.56 -12.41 -7.59
N GLU A 98 -0.05 -13.58 -7.68
CA GLU A 98 -1.42 -13.77 -8.17
C GLU A 98 -2.47 -13.85 -7.06
N TYR A 99 -2.08 -13.81 -5.78
CA TYR A 99 -3.01 -13.80 -4.64
C TYR A 99 -3.63 -12.42 -4.42
#